data_AF-A0AAE3ZPM8-F1
#
_entry.id   AF-A0AAE3ZPM8-F1
#
_cell.length_a   1.000
_cell.length_b   1.000
_cell.length_c   1.000
_cell.angle_alpha   90.00
_cell.angle_beta   90.00
_cell.angle_gamma   90.00
#
_symmetry.space_group_name_H-M   'P 1'
#
loop_
_entity.id
_entity.type
_entity.pdbx_description
1 polymer ?
#
loop_
_entity_poly.entity_id
_entity_poly.type
_entity_poly.pdbx_seq_one_letter_code
_entity_poly.pdbx_strand_id
1 'polypeptide(L)'
;MRRLVSTALVCALITLTVTAPAQAAPAQAAPAQAAPAQAAEPGGSGWVRVPSPPYDYPAGLTCDFALHGEPVVDEVYYKTLTTKPDGTPRTEAAFGPLVFLVTNLSTGVTTRGDASASGLITHHDDGALTYRVSGPLMVGFREGRGTLPRGFYVIDGVAWTLHISADNHRSLSGGWRIRKDLCAALS
;
A
#
# COMPACT_ATOMS: atom_id res chain seq x y z
N MET A 1 -76.05 -53.20 -18.54
CA MET A 1 -75.93 -52.92 -19.99
C MET A 1 -74.75 -51.98 -20.21
N ARG A 2 -73.92 -52.28 -21.22
CA ARG A 2 -72.58 -51.72 -21.51
C ARG A 2 -72.45 -50.21 -21.29
N ARG A 3 -71.42 -49.79 -20.53
CA ARG A 3 -70.88 -48.43 -20.55
C ARG A 3 -69.58 -48.42 -21.36
N LEU A 4 -69.52 -47.53 -22.34
CA LEU A 4 -68.37 -47.21 -23.17
C LEU A 4 -67.95 -45.76 -22.86
N VAL A 5 -66.63 -45.58 -22.75
CA VAL A 5 -65.81 -44.43 -23.20
C VAL A 5 -65.99 -43.09 -22.46
N SER A 6 -64.91 -42.58 -21.88
CA SER A 6 -64.24 -41.37 -22.41
C SER A 6 -62.95 -40.99 -21.68
N THR A 7 -61.96 -40.81 -22.51
CA THR A 7 -60.60 -40.28 -22.38
C THR A 7 -60.58 -38.82 -21.91
N ALA A 8 -59.60 -38.43 -21.09
CA ALA A 8 -58.58 -37.41 -21.43
C ALA A 8 -57.74 -37.05 -20.19
N LEU A 9 -56.43 -37.26 -20.34
CA LEU A 9 -55.35 -36.99 -19.41
C LEU A 9 -54.88 -35.53 -19.61
N VAL A 10 -54.88 -34.72 -18.55
CA VAL A 10 -54.24 -33.38 -18.55
C VAL A 10 -52.99 -33.48 -17.67
N CYS A 11 -51.82 -33.46 -18.29
CA CYS A 11 -50.52 -33.33 -17.61
C CYS A 11 -50.27 -31.86 -17.26
N ALA A 12 -50.25 -31.54 -15.96
CA ALA A 12 -49.81 -30.25 -15.46
C ALA A 12 -48.27 -30.22 -15.34
N LEU A 13 -47.64 -29.29 -16.06
CA LEU A 13 -46.21 -28.97 -15.95
C LEU A 13 -46.00 -28.02 -14.75
N ILE A 14 -45.28 -28.49 -13.73
CA ILE A 14 -44.77 -27.67 -12.64
C ILE A 14 -43.29 -27.35 -12.95
N THR A 15 -43.00 -26.10 -13.32
CA THR A 15 -41.63 -25.60 -13.48
C THR A 15 -41.09 -25.13 -12.13
N LEU A 16 -40.16 -25.89 -11.55
CA LEU A 16 -39.35 -25.47 -10.41
C LEU A 16 -38.20 -24.58 -10.89
N THR A 17 -38.14 -23.34 -10.40
CA THR A 17 -36.98 -22.44 -10.56
C THR A 17 -35.97 -22.72 -9.46
N VAL A 18 -34.80 -23.25 -9.83
CA VAL A 18 -33.65 -23.41 -8.93
C VAL A 18 -32.85 -22.10 -8.92
N THR A 19 -32.83 -21.41 -7.79
CA THR A 19 -31.94 -20.27 -7.52
C THR A 19 -30.59 -20.79 -7.01
N ALA A 20 -29.53 -20.57 -7.79
CA ALA A 20 -28.16 -20.92 -7.42
C ALA A 20 -27.57 -19.87 -6.44
N PRO A 21 -26.75 -20.26 -5.44
CA PRO A 21 -26.06 -19.31 -4.58
C PRO A 21 -24.86 -18.69 -5.31
N ALA A 22 -24.73 -17.37 -5.22
CA ALA A 22 -23.58 -16.62 -5.71
C ALA A 22 -22.34 -16.98 -4.87
N GLN A 23 -21.38 -17.68 -5.49
CA GLN A 23 -20.07 -17.93 -4.91
C GLN A 23 -19.24 -16.63 -4.96
N ALA A 24 -18.92 -16.07 -3.80
CA ALA A 24 -17.96 -14.98 -3.69
C ALA A 24 -16.57 -15.50 -4.09
N ALA A 25 -16.06 -14.97 -5.20
CA ALA A 25 -14.71 -15.27 -5.66
C ALA A 25 -13.67 -14.73 -4.66
N PRO A 26 -12.56 -15.44 -4.42
CA PRO A 26 -11.46 -14.91 -3.62
C PRO A 26 -10.89 -13.68 -4.32
N ALA A 27 -10.82 -12.56 -3.57
CA ALA A 27 -10.10 -11.37 -4.00
C ALA A 27 -8.63 -11.75 -4.22
N GLN A 28 -8.25 -11.91 -5.48
CA GLN A 28 -6.85 -12.03 -5.87
C GLN A 28 -6.16 -10.73 -5.46
N ALA A 29 -5.27 -10.82 -4.47
CA ALA A 29 -4.39 -9.72 -4.11
C ALA A 29 -3.64 -9.30 -5.38
N ALA A 30 -3.92 -8.08 -5.85
CA ALA A 30 -3.13 -7.49 -6.91
C ALA A 30 -1.67 -7.52 -6.46
N PRO A 31 -0.74 -8.02 -7.29
CA PRO A 31 0.67 -7.81 -7.02
C PRO A 31 0.88 -6.31 -6.87
N ALA A 32 1.73 -5.90 -5.93
CA ALA A 32 2.24 -4.54 -5.88
C ALA A 32 2.95 -4.30 -7.23
N GLN A 33 2.21 -3.79 -8.20
CA GLN A 33 2.76 -3.34 -9.46
C GLN A 33 3.71 -2.22 -9.09
N ALA A 34 5.00 -2.44 -9.36
CA ALA A 34 5.94 -1.34 -9.42
C ALA A 34 5.33 -0.30 -10.36
N ALA A 35 4.92 0.83 -9.80
CA ALA A 35 4.37 1.92 -10.60
C ALA A 35 5.38 2.24 -11.71
N PRO A 36 4.94 2.48 -12.96
CA PRO A 36 5.84 2.88 -14.02
C PRO A 36 6.61 4.12 -13.56
N ALA A 37 7.95 4.01 -13.58
CA ALA A 37 8.82 5.10 -13.20
C ALA A 37 8.51 6.30 -14.10
N GLN A 38 7.92 7.35 -13.53
CA GLN A 38 7.81 8.64 -14.20
C GLN A 38 9.21 9.10 -14.58
N ALA A 39 9.34 9.70 -15.76
CA ALA A 39 10.64 10.13 -16.30
C ALA A 39 11.34 11.02 -15.27
N ALA A 40 12.43 10.51 -14.72
CA ALA A 40 13.12 11.12 -13.60
C ALA A 40 13.90 12.35 -14.11
N GLU A 41 13.70 13.51 -13.49
CA GLU A 41 14.30 14.76 -13.95
C GLU A 41 15.75 14.88 -13.42
N PRO A 42 16.74 15.27 -14.24
CA PRO A 42 18.13 15.37 -13.78
C PRO A 42 18.29 16.44 -12.68
N GLY A 43 18.72 16.03 -11.49
CA GLY A 43 19.00 16.89 -10.34
C GLY A 43 20.48 17.23 -10.19
N GLY A 44 21.24 17.49 -11.27
CA GLY A 44 22.70 17.68 -11.20
C GLY A 44 23.46 16.49 -10.58
N SER A 45 24.80 16.57 -10.43
CA SER A 45 25.72 15.68 -9.68
C SER A 45 25.37 14.19 -9.41
N GLY A 46 24.62 13.52 -10.30
CA GLY A 46 24.11 12.15 -10.12
C GLY A 46 22.84 12.01 -9.27
N TRP A 47 22.24 13.12 -8.82
CA TRP A 47 20.91 13.11 -8.22
C TRP A 47 19.84 13.20 -9.30
N VAL A 48 18.72 12.54 -9.08
CA VAL A 48 17.60 12.53 -10.00
C VAL A 48 16.33 12.73 -9.21
N ARG A 49 15.47 13.66 -9.64
CA ARG A 49 14.15 13.86 -9.05
C ARG A 49 13.27 12.67 -9.41
N VAL A 50 12.69 12.03 -8.41
CA VAL A 50 11.79 10.89 -8.57
C VAL A 50 10.45 11.27 -7.99
N PRO A 51 9.48 11.66 -8.83
CA PRO A 51 8.15 12.02 -8.35
C PRO A 51 7.48 10.83 -7.66
N SER A 52 6.77 11.12 -6.58
CA SER A 52 5.97 10.14 -5.84
C SER A 52 4.57 10.09 -6.44
N PRO A 53 4.09 8.93 -6.93
CA PRO A 53 2.73 8.84 -7.43
C PRO A 53 1.71 8.90 -6.28
N PRO A 54 0.45 9.27 -6.57
CA PRO A 54 -0.62 9.03 -5.62
C PRO A 54 -0.82 7.54 -5.35
N TYR A 55 -1.47 7.22 -4.23
CA TYR A 55 -1.75 5.84 -3.84
C TYR A 55 -3.14 5.69 -3.23
N ASP A 56 -3.66 4.47 -3.31
CA ASP A 56 -4.86 4.05 -2.61
C ASP A 56 -4.55 2.84 -1.72
N TYR A 57 -5.06 2.86 -0.49
CA TYR A 57 -5.10 1.69 0.38
C TYR A 57 -6.54 1.28 0.65
N PRO A 58 -6.90 0.00 0.44
CA PRO A 58 -8.22 -0.48 0.79
C PRO A 58 -8.41 -0.50 2.31
N ALA A 59 -9.68 -0.46 2.73
CA ALA A 59 -10.07 -0.69 4.11
C ALA A 59 -9.53 -2.02 4.64
N GLY A 60 -9.10 -2.04 5.90
CA GLY A 60 -8.54 -3.20 6.58
C GLY A 60 -7.05 -3.47 6.28
N LEU A 61 -6.44 -2.79 5.29
CA LEU A 61 -5.01 -2.98 5.00
C LEU A 61 -4.12 -2.37 6.07
N THR A 62 -4.35 -1.09 6.38
CA THR A 62 -3.62 -0.31 7.40
C THR A 62 -4.58 0.41 8.32
N CYS A 63 -5.58 1.12 7.78
CA CYS A 63 -6.70 1.66 8.56
C CYS A 63 -7.98 0.82 8.35
N ASP A 64 -9.00 1.03 9.17
CA ASP A 64 -10.30 0.34 9.02
C ASP A 64 -11.14 0.85 7.84
N PHE A 65 -10.73 1.96 7.25
CA PHE A 65 -11.34 2.60 6.09
C PHE A 65 -10.34 2.73 4.95
N ALA A 66 -10.84 2.93 3.73
CA ALA A 66 -10.01 3.16 2.57
C ALA A 66 -9.39 4.56 2.59
N LEU A 67 -8.13 4.64 2.16
CA LEU A 67 -7.35 5.87 2.10
C LEU A 67 -6.97 6.19 0.65
N HIS A 68 -6.93 7.48 0.34
CA HIS A 68 -6.23 8.02 -0.81
C HIS A 68 -5.15 8.98 -0.34
N GLY A 69 -3.95 8.89 -0.91
CA GLY A 69 -2.87 9.83 -0.67
C GLY A 69 -2.44 10.50 -1.96
N GLU A 70 -2.49 11.84 -1.98
CA GLU A 70 -2.03 12.67 -3.09
C GLU A 70 -0.83 13.51 -2.64
N PRO A 71 0.32 13.50 -3.35
CA PRO A 71 1.43 14.38 -3.04
C PRO A 71 1.02 15.86 -3.26
N VAL A 72 1.14 16.69 -2.23
CA VAL A 72 0.92 18.15 -2.31
C VAL A 72 2.22 18.95 -2.25
N VAL A 73 3.31 18.31 -1.82
CA VAL A 73 4.69 18.77 -1.98
C VAL A 73 5.49 17.55 -2.37
N ASP A 74 6.27 17.65 -3.43
CA ASP A 74 7.12 16.56 -3.90
C ASP A 74 8.36 17.11 -4.61
N GLU A 75 9.47 17.13 -3.90
CA GLU A 75 10.79 17.41 -4.46
C GLU A 75 11.78 16.36 -3.96
N VAL A 76 11.43 15.08 -4.13
CA VAL A 76 12.30 13.97 -3.71
C VAL A 76 13.35 13.68 -4.76
N TYR A 77 14.60 13.57 -4.30
CA TYR A 77 15.76 13.23 -5.11
C TYR A 77 16.39 11.93 -4.62
N TYR A 78 16.78 11.10 -5.58
CA TYR A 78 17.51 9.86 -5.35
C TYR A 78 18.87 9.91 -6.03
N LYS A 79 19.83 9.18 -5.45
CA LYS A 79 21.13 8.94 -6.06
C LYS A 79 21.58 7.52 -5.78
N THR A 80 21.80 6.74 -6.83
CA THR A 80 22.45 5.43 -6.73
C THR A 80 23.91 5.62 -6.30
N LEU A 81 24.28 5.00 -5.18
CA LEU A 81 25.64 5.03 -4.65
C LEU A 81 26.45 3.82 -5.10
N THR A 82 25.80 2.66 -5.15
CA THR A 82 26.40 1.39 -5.59
C THR A 82 25.36 0.56 -6.33
N THR A 83 25.81 -0.26 -7.27
CA THR A 83 24.98 -1.16 -8.06
C THR A 83 25.27 -2.63 -7.75
N LYS A 84 24.30 -3.49 -8.04
CA LYS A 84 24.45 -4.95 -8.10
C LYS A 84 25.06 -5.35 -9.46
N PRO A 85 25.52 -6.61 -9.63
CA PRO A 85 26.06 -7.09 -10.90
C PRO A 85 25.10 -6.97 -12.10
N ASP A 86 23.79 -6.99 -11.84
CA ASP A 86 22.74 -6.82 -12.86
C ASP A 86 22.46 -5.35 -13.23
N GLY A 87 23.17 -4.41 -12.62
CA GLY A 87 23.02 -2.97 -12.82
C GLY A 87 21.95 -2.29 -11.96
N THR A 88 21.15 -3.05 -11.20
CA THR A 88 20.16 -2.46 -10.28
C THR A 88 20.82 -1.81 -9.07
N PRO A 89 20.17 -0.85 -8.38
CA PRO A 89 20.73 -0.25 -7.19
C PRO A 89 20.96 -1.28 -6.07
N ARG A 90 22.15 -1.24 -5.45
CA ARG A 90 22.42 -1.93 -4.18
C ARG A 90 22.23 -0.98 -3.00
N THR A 91 22.71 0.25 -3.14
CA THR A 91 22.50 1.32 -2.15
C THR A 91 22.15 2.61 -2.84
N GLU A 92 21.15 3.31 -2.32
CA GLU A 92 20.72 4.63 -2.76
C GLU A 92 20.71 5.61 -1.59
N ALA A 93 20.93 6.88 -1.88
CA ALA A 93 20.58 7.98 -0.99
C ALA A 93 19.30 8.64 -1.48
N ALA A 94 18.45 9.07 -0.56
CA ALA A 94 17.23 9.80 -0.84
C ALA A 94 17.09 11.01 0.09
N PHE A 95 16.59 12.13 -0.41
CA PHE A 95 16.20 13.29 0.39
C PHE A 95 15.21 14.16 -0.36
N GLY A 96 14.57 15.08 0.36
CA GLY A 96 13.75 16.14 -0.21
C GLY A 96 12.42 16.27 0.51
N PRO A 97 11.73 17.41 0.37
CA PRO A 97 10.41 17.59 0.94
C PRO A 97 9.39 16.69 0.22
N LEU A 98 8.61 15.95 1.01
CA LEU A 98 7.50 15.14 0.53
C LEU A 98 6.36 15.21 1.53
N VAL A 99 5.22 15.76 1.11
CA VAL A 99 4.03 15.85 1.95
C VAL A 99 2.84 15.36 1.15
N PHE A 100 2.11 14.39 1.70
CA PHE A 100 0.84 13.92 1.16
C PHE A 100 -0.34 14.59 1.85
N LEU A 101 -1.38 14.92 1.08
CA LEU A 101 -2.74 15.04 1.60
C LEU A 101 -3.36 13.64 1.60
N VAL A 102 -3.62 13.12 2.79
CA VAL A 102 -4.21 11.80 3.00
C VAL A 102 -5.70 11.98 3.31
N THR A 103 -6.55 11.25 2.62
CA THR A 103 -8.01 11.37 2.68
C THR A 103 -8.63 10.04 3.10
N ASN A 104 -9.53 10.07 4.08
CA ASN A 104 -10.46 8.98 4.33
C ASN A 104 -11.55 9.02 3.24
N LEU A 105 -11.57 8.01 2.38
CA LEU A 105 -12.48 7.98 1.23
C LEU A 105 -13.96 7.83 1.62
N SER A 106 -14.25 7.38 2.84
CA SER A 106 -15.64 7.24 3.31
C SER A 106 -16.23 8.53 3.88
N THR A 107 -15.41 9.38 4.51
CA THR A 107 -15.87 10.59 5.19
C THR A 107 -15.43 11.89 4.50
N GLY A 108 -14.44 11.82 3.62
CA GLY A 108 -13.80 12.99 3.01
C GLY A 108 -12.89 13.77 3.98
N VAL A 109 -12.70 13.30 5.22
CA VAL A 109 -11.76 13.92 6.17
C VAL A 109 -10.35 13.79 5.62
N THR A 110 -9.57 14.87 5.73
CA THR A 110 -8.20 14.91 5.22
C THR A 110 -7.19 15.29 6.30
N THR A 111 -5.96 14.84 6.11
CA THR A 111 -4.85 15.20 6.99
C THR A 111 -3.52 15.16 6.24
N ARG A 112 -2.54 15.96 6.67
CA ARG A 112 -1.20 15.90 6.07
C ARG A 112 -0.37 14.75 6.65
N GLY A 113 0.27 13.98 5.77
CA GLY A 113 1.30 13.01 6.10
C GLY A 113 2.65 13.51 5.59
N ASP A 114 3.63 13.63 6.48
CA ASP A 114 4.98 14.11 6.16
C ASP A 114 5.90 12.90 5.94
N ALA A 115 6.50 12.83 4.76
CA ALA A 115 7.42 11.78 4.34
C ALA A 115 8.76 12.36 3.87
N SER A 116 9.14 13.55 4.37
CA SER A 116 10.34 14.31 4.00
C SER A 116 11.65 13.77 4.62
N ALA A 117 11.70 12.49 4.97
CA ALA A 117 12.89 11.88 5.53
C ALA A 117 14.05 11.91 4.54
N SER A 118 15.26 12.00 5.09
CA SER A 118 16.50 11.78 4.35
C SER A 118 17.14 10.49 4.82
N GLY A 119 17.81 9.77 3.93
CA GLY A 119 18.40 8.50 4.34
C GLY A 119 19.09 7.71 3.25
N LEU A 120 19.53 6.52 3.66
CA LEU A 120 20.09 5.50 2.79
C LEU A 120 19.12 4.32 2.69
N ILE A 121 18.96 3.81 1.48
CA ILE A 121 18.17 2.61 1.18
C ILE A 121 19.14 1.53 0.72
N THR A 122 19.17 0.40 1.43
CA THR A 122 19.90 -0.79 1.02
C THR A 122 18.92 -1.82 0.46
N HIS A 123 19.18 -2.25 -0.77
CA HIS A 123 18.44 -3.30 -1.45
C HIS A 123 19.18 -4.63 -1.29
N HIS A 124 18.65 -5.51 -0.46
CA HIS A 124 19.25 -6.81 -0.20
C HIS A 124 19.00 -7.76 -1.37
N ASP A 125 19.81 -8.83 -1.45
CA ASP A 125 19.72 -9.80 -2.55
C ASP A 125 18.51 -10.75 -2.40
N ASP A 126 17.95 -10.86 -1.18
CA ASP A 126 16.71 -11.59 -0.88
C ASP A 126 15.43 -10.76 -1.13
N GLY A 127 15.56 -9.50 -1.57
CA GLY A 127 14.45 -8.58 -1.78
C GLY A 127 14.04 -7.78 -0.54
N ALA A 128 14.70 -7.97 0.61
CA ALA A 128 14.50 -7.11 1.75
C ALA A 128 15.04 -5.69 1.50
N LEU A 129 14.48 -4.72 2.21
CA LEU A 129 14.91 -3.32 2.19
C LEU A 129 15.34 -2.89 3.59
N THR A 130 16.38 -2.05 3.66
CA THR A 130 16.75 -1.38 4.90
C THR A 130 16.93 0.10 4.66
N TYR A 131 16.09 0.89 5.33
CA TYR A 131 16.13 2.34 5.33
C TYR A 131 16.85 2.78 6.60
N ARG A 132 17.95 3.51 6.46
CA ARG A 132 18.57 4.26 7.56
C ARG A 132 18.19 5.72 7.37
N VAL A 133 17.35 6.22 8.26
CA VAL A 133 16.56 7.44 8.04
C VAL A 133 16.75 8.45 9.17
N SER A 134 16.70 9.72 8.78
CA SER A 134 16.58 10.89 9.64
C SER A 134 15.41 11.74 9.16
N GLY A 135 14.53 12.11 10.08
CA GLY A 135 13.31 12.86 9.81
C GLY A 135 12.07 11.97 9.60
N PRO A 136 10.96 12.61 9.16
CA PRO A 136 9.64 11.99 9.11
C PRO A 136 9.44 11.11 7.87
N LEU A 137 8.96 9.88 8.07
CA LEU A 137 8.58 8.96 7.02
C LEU A 137 7.21 8.36 7.30
N MET A 138 6.36 8.26 6.28
CA MET A 138 5.08 7.57 6.36
C MET A 138 5.27 6.06 6.24
N VAL A 139 4.83 5.30 7.25
CA VAL A 139 5.00 3.85 7.31
C VAL A 139 3.68 3.18 7.71
N GLY A 140 3.16 2.33 6.82
CA GLY A 140 2.01 1.48 7.08
C GLY A 140 2.41 0.15 7.72
N PHE A 141 1.66 -0.32 8.70
CA PHE A 141 1.83 -1.64 9.32
C PHE A 141 0.55 -2.43 9.06
N ARG A 142 0.70 -3.66 8.55
CA ARG A 142 -0.42 -4.60 8.38
C ARG A 142 -0.56 -5.48 9.63
N GLU A 143 -1.75 -6.04 9.82
CA GLU A 143 -2.03 -6.93 10.96
C GLU A 143 -1.00 -8.05 11.09
N GLY A 144 -0.33 -8.13 12.23
CA GLY A 144 0.71 -9.14 12.49
C GLY A 144 1.95 -9.08 11.57
N ARG A 145 2.15 -8.01 10.80
CA ARG A 145 3.28 -7.86 9.86
C ARG A 145 4.23 -6.73 10.26
N GLY A 146 4.40 -6.50 11.55
CA GLY A 146 5.48 -5.63 12.00
C GLY A 146 5.57 -5.42 13.51
N THR A 147 6.51 -4.56 13.89
CA THR A 147 6.79 -4.24 15.31
C THR A 147 5.82 -3.24 15.92
N LEU A 148 4.98 -2.60 15.11
CA LEU A 148 3.86 -1.78 15.56
C LEU A 148 2.54 -2.48 15.25
N PRO A 149 1.46 -2.16 15.99
CA PRO A 149 0.11 -2.56 15.62
C PRO A 149 -0.23 -2.13 14.19
N ARG A 150 -1.25 -2.76 13.61
CA ARG A 150 -1.80 -2.32 12.33
C ARG A 150 -2.17 -0.84 12.39
N GLY A 151 -1.75 -0.10 11.38
CA GLY A 151 -1.99 1.34 11.32
C GLY A 151 -1.18 2.02 10.24
N PHE A 152 -1.30 3.34 10.15
CA PHE A 152 -0.52 4.16 9.25
C PHE A 152 0.04 5.36 9.98
N TYR A 153 1.37 5.46 10.04
CA TYR A 153 2.04 6.38 10.96
C TYR A 153 3.02 7.29 10.22
N VAL A 154 3.21 8.50 10.74
CA VAL A 154 4.42 9.29 10.49
C VAL A 154 5.41 8.94 11.59
N ILE A 155 6.49 8.25 11.23
CA ILE A 155 7.59 7.90 12.11
C ILE A 155 8.69 8.95 11.93
N ASP A 156 9.25 9.44 13.03
CA ASP A 156 10.26 10.51 13.03
C ASP A 156 11.41 10.18 13.99
N GLY A 157 12.57 10.76 13.77
CA GLY A 157 13.77 10.51 14.58
C GLY A 157 15.06 10.97 13.89
N VAL A 158 16.14 11.12 14.66
CA VAL A 158 17.43 11.68 14.16
C VAL A 158 18.33 10.58 13.55
N ALA A 159 18.11 9.33 13.93
CA ALA A 159 18.81 8.16 13.36
C ALA A 159 18.02 6.90 13.72
N TRP A 160 17.16 6.47 12.82
CA TRP A 160 16.34 5.26 13.00
C TRP A 160 16.39 4.39 11.76
N THR A 161 15.98 3.13 11.93
CA THR A 161 16.00 2.15 10.85
C THR A 161 14.61 1.57 10.67
N LEU A 162 14.15 1.53 9.41
CA LEU A 162 13.05 0.68 8.96
C LEU A 162 13.65 -0.48 8.17
N HIS A 163 13.43 -1.69 8.65
CA HIS A 163 13.69 -2.90 7.88
C HIS A 163 12.36 -3.45 7.37
N ILE A 164 12.31 -3.76 6.07
CA ILE A 164 11.19 -4.44 5.43
C ILE A 164 11.77 -5.76 4.92
N SER A 165 11.36 -6.86 5.52
CA SER A 165 11.79 -8.19 5.07
C SER A 165 11.21 -8.52 3.69
N ALA A 166 11.74 -9.56 3.04
CA ALA A 166 11.26 -10.03 1.74
C ALA A 166 9.75 -10.40 1.75
N ASP A 167 9.23 -10.83 2.89
CA ASP A 167 7.80 -11.11 3.08
C ASP A 167 7.01 -9.88 3.58
N ASN A 168 7.55 -8.67 3.51
CA ASN A 168 6.88 -7.43 3.95
C ASN A 168 6.58 -7.34 5.46
N HIS A 169 7.28 -8.08 6.32
CA HIS A 169 7.28 -7.76 7.75
C HIS A 169 8.13 -6.49 8.00
N ARG A 170 7.57 -5.52 8.71
CA ARG A 170 8.21 -4.21 8.95
C ARG A 170 8.67 -4.08 10.39
N SER A 171 9.95 -3.78 10.61
CA SER A 171 10.50 -3.56 11.94
C SER A 171 11.21 -2.22 12.06
N LEU A 172 11.00 -1.54 13.19
CA LEU A 172 11.65 -0.29 13.53
C LEU A 172 12.71 -0.50 14.62
N SER A 173 13.86 0.17 14.48
CA SER A 173 14.90 0.19 15.51
C SER A 173 15.63 1.53 15.55
N GLY A 174 16.40 1.78 16.61
CA GLY A 174 17.08 3.05 16.85
C GLY A 174 16.18 4.11 17.50
N GLY A 175 16.52 5.39 17.31
CA GLY A 175 15.86 6.51 17.98
C GLY A 175 14.63 7.03 17.23
N TRP A 176 13.61 6.19 17.05
CA TRP A 176 12.34 6.57 16.42
C TRP A 176 11.25 6.93 17.44
N ARG A 177 10.27 7.69 16.97
CA ARG A 177 8.99 7.95 17.66
C ARG A 177 7.86 8.00 16.64
N ILE A 178 6.64 7.70 17.10
CA ILE A 178 5.43 8.02 16.32
C ILE A 178 5.19 9.52 16.49
N ARG A 179 5.33 10.28 15.41
CA ARG A 179 4.98 11.71 15.37
C ARG A 179 3.48 11.90 15.16
N LYS A 180 2.85 11.01 14.39
CA LYS A 180 1.42 11.05 14.09
C LYS A 180 0.87 9.67 13.75
N ASP A 181 -0.30 9.36 14.27
CA ASP A 181 -1.16 8.29 13.77
C ASP A 181 -2.14 8.89 12.74
N LEU A 182 -1.99 8.48 11.48
CA LEU A 182 -2.82 8.97 10.38
C LEU A 182 -4.20 8.33 10.41
N CYS A 183 -4.33 7.07 10.83
CA CYS A 183 -5.64 6.43 10.95
C CYS A 183 -6.47 7.13 12.02
N ALA A 184 -5.88 7.39 13.20
CA ALA A 184 -6.56 8.09 14.28
C ALA A 184 -6.94 9.54 13.90
N ALA A 185 -6.09 10.23 13.13
CA ALA A 185 -6.36 11.60 12.67
C ALA A 185 -7.45 11.70 11.58
N LEU A 186 -7.84 10.57 10.99
CA LEU A 186 -8.78 10.47 9.87
C LEU A 186 -10.09 9.74 10.24
N SER A 187 -10.18 9.25 11.49
CA SER A 187 -11.34 8.52 12.01
C SER A 187 -12.44 9.47 12.49
#